data_AF-A0AAU7V6V4-F1
#
_entry.id   AF-A0AAU7V6V4-F1
#
_cell.length_a   1.000
_cell.length_b   1.000
_cell.length_c   1.000
_cell.angle_alpha   90.00
_cell.angle_beta   90.00
_cell.angle_gamma   90.00
#
_symmetry.space_group_name_H-M   'P 1'
#
loop_
_entity.id
_entity.type
_entity.pdbx_description
1 polymer ?
#
loop_
_entity_poly.entity_id
_entity_poly.type
_entity_poly.pdbx_seq_one_letter_code
_entity_poly.pdbx_strand_id
1 'polypeptide(L)'
;MTNPYVPLLIMGAVALLVSLGGLGASAILGPKQRSKVKAQNYECGIDPGPQRIEDGRFPVKYYLVAMTFIVFDIEVVFLYPWAVTFADVGVFGLISMVLFIGLITVPFIYELRREGLDWT
;
A
#
# COMPACT_ATOMS: atom_id res chain seq x y z
N MET A 1 24.28 -23.95 -10.09
CA MET A 1 23.90 -22.64 -10.67
C MET A 1 22.45 -22.72 -11.16
N THR A 2 21.50 -22.67 -10.24
CA THR A 2 20.07 -22.52 -10.54
C THR A 2 19.74 -21.04 -10.41
N ASN A 3 19.11 -20.45 -11.43
CA ASN A 3 18.71 -19.05 -11.38
C ASN A 3 17.72 -18.84 -10.22
N PRO A 4 18.04 -18.00 -9.21
CA PRO A 4 17.22 -17.82 -8.01
C PRO A 4 15.85 -17.21 -8.30
N TYR A 5 15.64 -16.62 -9.48
CA TYR A 5 14.35 -16.08 -9.91
C TYR A 5 13.38 -17.17 -10.34
N VAL A 6 13.86 -18.37 -10.74
CA VAL A 6 12.98 -19.46 -11.20
C VAL A 6 12.07 -19.97 -10.07
N PRO A 7 12.57 -20.30 -8.86
CA PRO A 7 11.71 -20.66 -7.72
C PRO A 7 10.72 -19.55 -7.34
N LEU A 8 11.14 -18.28 -7.40
CA LEU A 8 10.29 -17.12 -7.09
C LEU A 8 9.10 -17.04 -8.05
N LEU A 9 9.34 -17.18 -9.36
CA LEU A 9 8.29 -17.18 -10.37
C LEU A 9 7.35 -18.37 -10.23
N ILE A 10 7.89 -19.56 -9.92
CA ILE A 10 7.07 -20.75 -9.65
C ILE A 10 6.15 -20.49 -8.45
N MET A 11 6.67 -19.92 -7.36
CA MET A 11 5.86 -19.61 -6.19
C MET A 11 4.75 -18.59 -6.51
N GLY A 12 5.06 -17.53 -7.27
CA GLY A 12 4.08 -16.56 -7.72
C GLY A 12 2.99 -17.18 -8.61
N ALA A 13 3.38 -18.06 -9.53
CA ALA A 13 2.46 -18.77 -10.41
C ALA A 13 1.54 -19.73 -9.63
N VAL A 14 2.08 -20.48 -8.67
CA VAL A 14 1.30 -21.37 -7.80
C VAL A 14 0.32 -20.57 -6.94
N ALA A 15 0.77 -19.46 -6.35
CA ALA A 15 -0.11 -18.58 -5.56
C ALA A 15 -1.29 -18.07 -6.41
N LEU A 16 -1.02 -17.57 -7.63
CA LEU A 16 -2.07 -17.13 -8.55
C LEU A 16 -3.01 -18.27 -8.95
N LEU A 17 -2.47 -19.46 -9.23
CA LEU A 17 -3.27 -20.64 -9.58
C LEU A 17 -4.22 -21.02 -8.44
N VAL A 18 -3.73 -21.04 -7.20
CA VAL A 18 -4.55 -21.37 -6.03
C VAL A 18 -5.62 -20.30 -5.81
N SER A 19 -5.27 -19.01 -5.88
CA SER A 19 -6.24 -17.92 -5.70
C SER A 19 -7.33 -17.92 -6.79
N LEU A 20 -6.93 -17.98 -8.07
CA LEU A 20 -7.88 -18.00 -9.18
C LEU A 20 -8.66 -19.31 -9.26
N GLY A 21 -8.00 -20.43 -8.97
CA GLY A 21 -8.62 -21.75 -8.89
C GLY A 21 -9.68 -21.82 -7.79
N GLY A 22 -9.41 -21.24 -6.61
CA GLY A 22 -10.38 -21.12 -5.53
C GLY A 22 -11.58 -20.25 -5.90
N LEU A 23 -11.34 -19.08 -6.51
CA LEU A 23 -12.41 -18.21 -7.01
C LEU A 23 -13.25 -18.91 -8.11
N GLY A 24 -12.60 -19.62 -9.03
CA GLY A 24 -13.26 -20.39 -10.09
C GLY A 24 -14.08 -21.55 -9.53
N ALA A 25 -13.52 -22.32 -8.60
CA ALA A 25 -14.20 -23.40 -7.92
C ALA A 25 -15.43 -22.88 -7.15
N SER A 26 -15.29 -21.76 -6.42
CA SER A 26 -16.40 -21.11 -5.73
C SER A 26 -17.52 -20.66 -6.69
N ALA A 27 -17.16 -20.09 -7.84
CA ALA A 27 -18.12 -19.63 -8.84
C ALA A 27 -18.87 -20.79 -9.54
N ILE A 28 -18.25 -21.98 -9.65
CA ILE A 28 -18.83 -23.16 -10.30
C ILE A 28 -19.62 -24.01 -9.30
N LEU A 29 -19.04 -24.32 -8.14
CA LEU A 29 -19.61 -25.21 -7.12
C LEU A 29 -20.58 -24.49 -6.17
N GLY A 30 -20.49 -23.17 -6.06
CA GLY A 30 -21.31 -22.38 -5.14
C GLY A 30 -22.79 -22.29 -5.55
N PRO A 31 -23.73 -22.31 -4.60
CA PRO A 31 -25.16 -22.17 -4.90
C PRO A 31 -25.48 -20.78 -5.47
N LYS A 32 -26.03 -20.76 -6.70
CA LYS A 32 -26.34 -19.52 -7.42
C LYS A 32 -27.70 -18.95 -7.01
N GLN A 33 -27.79 -18.36 -5.82
CA GLN A 33 -29.00 -17.69 -5.35
C GLN A 33 -29.00 -16.20 -5.73
N ARG A 34 -29.30 -15.91 -7.01
CA ARG A 34 -29.43 -14.53 -7.50
C ARG A 34 -30.80 -13.97 -7.12
N SER A 35 -30.81 -12.89 -6.35
CA SER A 35 -32.02 -12.12 -6.01
C SER A 35 -31.70 -10.65 -6.12
N LYS A 36 -32.68 -9.83 -6.55
CA LYS A 36 -32.52 -8.37 -6.62
C LYS A 36 -32.10 -7.80 -5.27
N VAL A 37 -32.67 -8.31 -4.18
CA VAL A 37 -32.35 -7.88 -2.81
C VAL A 37 -30.90 -8.19 -2.43
N LYS A 38 -30.37 -9.35 -2.83
CA LYS A 38 -28.97 -9.73 -2.56
C LYS A 38 -27.95 -8.94 -3.39
N ALA A 39 -28.41 -8.27 -4.44
CA ALA A 39 -27.57 -7.45 -5.32
C ALA A 39 -27.66 -5.95 -4.99
N GLN A 40 -28.48 -5.56 -4.01
CA GLN A 40 -28.58 -4.17 -3.55
C GLN A 40 -27.41 -3.82 -2.62
N ASN A 41 -27.03 -2.54 -2.59
CA ASN A 41 -26.05 -2.03 -1.64
C ASN A 41 -26.59 -2.15 -0.22
N TYR A 42 -25.71 -2.45 0.73
CA TYR A 42 -26.07 -2.57 2.13
C TYR A 42 -26.19 -1.18 2.79
N GLU A 43 -27.39 -0.83 3.26
CA GLU A 43 -27.66 0.41 4.03
C GLU A 43 -28.41 0.13 5.35
N CYS A 44 -28.01 -0.91 6.09
CA CYS A 44 -28.55 -1.24 7.42
C CYS A 44 -30.10 -1.37 7.48
N GLY A 45 -30.73 -1.86 6.41
CA GLY A 45 -32.18 -2.08 6.36
C GLY A 45 -33.00 -0.94 5.76
N ILE A 46 -32.34 0.14 5.30
CA ILE A 46 -32.94 1.19 4.49
C ILE A 46 -32.71 0.86 3.01
N ASP A 47 -33.69 1.17 2.15
CA ASP A 47 -33.51 1.04 0.70
C ASP A 47 -32.40 2.01 0.25
N PRO A 48 -31.39 1.52 -0.50
CA PRO A 48 -30.28 2.36 -0.91
C PRO A 48 -30.79 3.54 -1.72
N GLY A 49 -30.63 4.74 -1.15
CA GLY A 49 -31.06 5.98 -1.80
C GLY A 49 -30.25 6.24 -3.08
N PRO A 50 -30.67 7.19 -3.93
CA PRO A 50 -29.78 7.72 -4.95
C PRO A 50 -28.51 8.16 -4.24
N GLN A 51 -27.40 7.47 -4.54
CA GLN A 51 -26.10 7.69 -3.92
C GLN A 51 -25.90 9.21 -3.77
N ARG A 52 -25.57 9.65 -2.55
CA ARG A 52 -25.15 11.03 -2.27
C ARG A 52 -23.79 11.31 -2.92
N ILE A 53 -23.71 11.16 -4.25
CA ILE A 53 -22.61 11.60 -5.11
C ILE A 53 -22.69 13.13 -5.29
N GLU A 54 -23.80 13.77 -4.91
CA GLU A 54 -23.99 15.22 -5.05
C GLU A 54 -23.05 16.07 -4.17
N ASP A 55 -22.40 15.51 -3.15
CA ASP A 55 -21.38 16.24 -2.36
C ASP A 55 -19.92 15.88 -2.74
N GLY A 56 -19.74 14.86 -3.59
CA GLY A 56 -18.63 14.57 -4.52
C GLY A 56 -17.15 14.69 -4.12
N ARG A 57 -16.80 15.17 -2.93
CA ARG A 57 -15.42 15.51 -2.57
C ARG A 57 -14.88 14.50 -1.60
N PHE A 58 -14.07 13.58 -2.10
CA PHE A 58 -13.23 12.76 -1.25
C PHE A 58 -12.31 13.67 -0.42
N PRO A 59 -12.18 13.44 0.90
CA PRO A 59 -11.29 14.21 1.74
C PRO A 59 -9.84 14.23 1.22
N VAL A 60 -9.21 15.41 1.19
CA VAL A 60 -7.83 15.57 0.69
C VAL A 60 -6.80 14.86 1.57
N LYS A 61 -7.15 14.50 2.82
CA LYS A 61 -6.29 13.74 3.74
C LYS A 61 -5.71 12.45 3.16
N TYR A 62 -6.47 11.75 2.30
CA TYR A 62 -5.93 10.56 1.62
C TYR A 62 -4.77 10.89 0.68
N TYR A 63 -4.83 12.04 0.01
CA TYR A 63 -3.77 12.50 -0.88
C TYR A 63 -2.51 12.89 -0.11
N LEU A 64 -2.65 13.61 1.02
CA LEU A 64 -1.50 14.01 1.84
C LEU A 64 -0.72 12.77 2.32
N VAL A 65 -1.41 11.77 2.87
CA VAL A 65 -0.74 10.52 3.31
C VAL A 65 -0.13 9.75 2.16
N ALA A 66 -0.81 9.64 1.02
CA ALA A 66 -0.25 8.96 -0.14
C ALA A 66 1.02 9.66 -0.66
N MET A 67 1.01 10.99 -0.73
CA MET A 67 2.16 11.79 -1.16
C MET A 67 3.35 11.60 -0.22
N THR A 68 3.12 11.69 1.09
CA THR A 68 4.17 11.51 2.11
C THR A 68 4.71 10.09 2.12
N PHE A 69 3.85 9.08 1.95
CA PHE A 69 4.28 7.69 1.79
C PHE A 69 5.20 7.51 0.59
N ILE A 70 4.88 8.09 -0.58
CA ILE A 70 5.71 7.99 -1.79
C ILE A 70 7.09 8.63 -1.57
N VAL A 71 7.14 9.82 -0.95
CA VAL A 71 8.39 10.51 -0.65
C VAL A 71 9.25 9.67 0.29
N PHE A 72 8.66 9.16 1.38
CA PHE A 72 9.37 8.33 2.35
C PHE A 72 9.84 6.97 1.76
N ASP A 73 9.04 6.35 0.89
CA ASP A 73 9.42 5.11 0.21
C ASP A 73 10.64 5.32 -0.71
N ILE A 74 10.68 6.44 -1.43
CA ILE A 74 11.86 6.84 -2.22
C ILE A 74 13.09 7.05 -1.34
N GLU A 75 12.93 7.64 -0.15
CA GLU A 75 14.03 7.82 0.81
C GLU A 75 14.59 6.47 1.29
N VAL A 76 13.72 5.50 1.58
CA VAL A 76 14.12 4.14 1.97
C VAL A 76 14.87 3.44 0.83
N VAL A 77 14.48 3.66 -0.42
CA VAL A 77 15.23 3.14 -1.59
C VAL A 77 16.68 3.62 -1.59
N PHE A 78 16.97 4.86 -1.15
CA PHE A 78 18.34 5.36 -1.00
C PHE A 78 19.09 4.75 0.19
N LEU A 79 18.38 4.31 1.23
CA LEU A 79 18.98 3.64 2.37
C LEU A 79 19.43 2.19 2.06
N TYR A 80 18.79 1.50 1.11
CA TYR A 80 19.12 0.10 0.81
C TYR A 80 20.57 -0.13 0.33
N PRO A 81 21.09 0.61 -0.67
CA PRO A 81 22.47 0.41 -1.12
C PRO A 81 23.48 0.66 0.00
N TRP A 82 23.24 1.68 0.83
CA TRP A 82 24.08 1.96 1.99
C TRP A 82 24.02 0.84 3.03
N ALA A 83 22.82 0.33 3.35
CA ALA A 83 22.65 -0.75 4.31
C ALA A 83 23.37 -2.03 3.87
N VAL A 84 23.32 -2.35 2.57
CA VAL A 84 24.00 -3.54 2.01
C VAL A 84 25.52 -3.38 1.96
N THR A 85 26.03 -2.16 1.70
CA THR A 85 27.47 -1.88 1.56
C THR A 85 28.10 -1.25 2.81
N PHE A 86 27.40 -1.26 3.95
CA PHE A 86 27.79 -0.56 5.17
C PHE A 86 29.24 -0.84 5.61
N ALA A 87 29.69 -2.09 5.46
CA ALA A 87 31.03 -2.52 5.81
C ALA A 87 32.14 -1.84 4.97
N ASP A 88 31.85 -1.46 3.73
CA ASP A 88 32.83 -0.90 2.79
C ASP A 88 32.99 0.62 2.96
N VAL A 89 31.89 1.32 3.30
CA VAL A 89 31.86 2.79 3.46
C VAL A 89 32.19 3.26 4.89
N GLY A 90 32.11 2.37 5.88
CA GLY A 90 32.55 2.63 7.26
C GLY A 90 31.97 3.90 7.89
N VAL A 91 32.80 4.62 8.67
CA VAL A 91 32.37 5.79 9.45
C VAL A 91 31.92 6.96 8.56
N PHE A 92 32.52 7.12 7.37
CA PHE A 92 32.12 8.17 6.43
C PHE A 92 30.70 7.95 5.92
N GLY A 93 30.36 6.70 5.56
CA GLY A 93 28.99 6.33 5.20
C GLY A 93 28.01 6.55 6.35
N LEU A 94 28.40 6.20 7.57
CA LEU A 94 27.57 6.40 8.76
C LEU A 94 27.23 7.89 8.97
N ILE A 95 28.23 8.78 8.96
CA ILE A 95 28.01 10.23 9.15
C ILE A 95 27.12 10.79 8.02
N SER A 96 27.42 10.42 6.78
CA SER A 96 26.64 10.87 5.62
C SER A 96 25.17 10.46 5.72
N MET A 97 24.89 9.26 6.25
CA MET A 97 23.54 8.72 6.37
C MET A 97 22.79 9.26 7.58
N VAL A 98 23.48 9.52 8.68
CA VAL A 98 22.89 10.26 9.81
C VAL A 98 22.49 11.68 9.37
N LEU A 99 23.33 12.35 8.58
CA LEU A 99 22.99 13.66 8.02
C LEU A 99 21.83 13.57 7.03
N PHE A 100 21.81 12.56 6.16
CA PHE A 100 20.71 12.31 5.23
C PHE A 100 19.39 12.08 5.97
N ILE A 101 19.36 11.16 6.95
CA ILE A 101 18.19 10.87 7.79
C ILE A 101 17.76 12.13 8.57
N GLY A 102 18.71 12.89 9.10
CA GLY A 102 18.42 14.15 9.77
C GLY A 102 17.74 15.16 8.84
N LEU A 103 18.22 15.28 7.60
CA LEU A 103 17.69 16.21 6.60
C LEU A 103 16.26 15.84 6.15
N ILE A 104 15.98 14.56 5.92
CA ILE A 104 14.63 14.08 5.53
C ILE A 104 13.64 14.12 6.71
N THR A 105 14.13 14.01 7.94
CA THR A 105 13.27 14.12 9.13
C THR A 105 12.72 15.54 9.32
N VAL A 106 13.40 16.57 8.82
CA VAL A 106 12.93 17.97 8.90
C VAL A 106 11.58 18.19 8.21
N PRO A 107 11.38 17.88 6.91
CA PRO A 107 10.08 18.03 6.26
C PRO A 107 9.00 17.13 6.87
N PHE A 108 9.35 15.93 7.34
CA PHE A 108 8.41 15.06 8.05
C PHE A 108 7.90 15.68 9.37
N ILE A 109 8.81 16.23 10.19
CA ILE A 109 8.42 16.95 11.41
C ILE A 109 7.58 18.18 11.06
N TYR A 110 7.93 18.90 10.00
CA TYR A 110 7.15 20.05 9.56
C TYR A 110 5.72 19.68 9.17
N GLU A 111 5.54 18.58 8.45
CA GLU A 111 4.22 18.06 8.10
C GLU A 111 3.40 17.64 9.32
N LEU A 112 4.03 16.94 10.28
CA LEU A 112 3.42 16.60 11.56
C LEU A 112 2.95 17.84 12.33
N ARG A 113 3.77 18.90 12.34
CA ARG A 113 3.44 20.18 13.00
C ARG A 113 2.31 20.94 12.30
N ARG A 114 2.08 20.68 11.01
CA ARG A 114 1.00 21.30 10.22
C ARG A 114 -0.28 20.48 10.19
N GLU A 115 -0.39 19.46 11.05
CA GLU A 115 -1.58 18.59 11.11
C GLU A 115 -1.86 17.90 9.76
N GLY A 116 -0.84 17.74 8.90
CA GLY A 116 -0.98 17.09 7.59
C GLY A 116 -1.41 15.63 7.67
N LEU A 117 -1.21 15.02 8.85
CA LEU A 117 -1.57 13.65 9.19
C LEU A 117 -2.68 13.58 10.26
N ASP A 118 -3.43 14.66 10.51
CA ASP A 118 -4.57 14.61 11.43
C ASP A 118 -5.75 13.84 10.79
N TRP A 119 -6.30 12.91 11.57
CA TRP A 119 -7.38 12.02 11.17
C TRP A 119 -8.69 12.28 11.91
N THR A 120 -8.69 13.30 12.78
CA THR A 120 -9.85 13.78 13.53
C THR A 120 -10.76 14.61 12.62
#